data_AF-W7CB92-F1
#
_entry.id   AF-W7CB92-F1
#
_cell.length_a   1.000
_cell.length_b   1.000
_cell.length_c   1.000
_cell.angle_alpha   90.00
_cell.angle_beta   90.00
_cell.angle_gamma   90.00
#
_symmetry.space_group_name_H-M   'P 1'
#
loop_
_entity.id
_entity.type
_entity.pdbx_description
1 polymer ?
#
loop_
_entity_poly.entity_id
_entity_poly.type
_entity_poly.pdbx_seq_one_letter_code
_entity_poly.pdbx_strand_id
1 'polypeptide(L)'
;DLLGILQVLHKNNGKVDQYIMDKAIESFDGDNIFNTVVPQMERLKRFDVNGITNKDLHDKKVITKYTEVVQEFIDRLIAMEGE
;
A
#
# COMPACT_ATOMS: atom_id res chain seq x y z
N ASP A 1 6.54 -15.14 11.33
CA ASP A 1 5.69 -15.36 10.13
C ASP A 1 5.75 -14.21 9.16
N LEU A 2 5.32 -14.45 7.92
CA LEU A 2 5.19 -13.47 6.85
C LEU A 2 3.71 -13.06 6.76
N LEU A 3 3.38 -11.78 7.00
CA LEU A 3 2.00 -11.27 6.93
C LEU A 3 1.49 -11.05 5.49
N GLY A 4 2.44 -10.95 4.54
CA GLY A 4 2.16 -10.79 3.11
C GLY A 4 3.07 -9.77 2.44
N ILE A 5 2.85 -9.58 1.14
CA ILE A 5 3.64 -8.70 0.28
C ILE A 5 2.85 -7.43 -0.02
N LEU A 6 3.41 -6.27 0.35
CA LEU A 6 2.85 -4.95 0.03
C LEU A 6 3.43 -4.43 -1.29
N GLN A 7 2.55 -4.12 -2.23
CA GLN A 7 2.94 -3.62 -3.56
C GLN A 7 3.09 -2.10 -3.55
N VAL A 8 4.21 -1.59 -4.09
CA VAL A 8 4.48 -0.16 -4.25
C VAL A 8 4.60 0.16 -5.75
N LEU A 9 3.75 1.05 -6.27
CA LEU A 9 3.76 1.41 -7.68
C LEU A 9 4.61 2.65 -7.92
N HIS A 10 5.51 2.58 -8.90
CA HIS A 10 6.30 3.73 -9.32
C HIS A 10 5.56 4.59 -10.35
N LYS A 11 4.66 4.00 -11.14
CA LYS A 11 3.84 4.76 -12.09
C LYS A 11 2.38 4.34 -12.03
N ASN A 12 1.53 5.25 -11.57
CA ASN A 12 0.09 5.03 -11.57
C ASN A 12 -0.38 4.77 -13.01
N ASN A 13 -1.04 3.63 -13.25
CA ASN A 13 -1.57 3.18 -14.54
C ASN A 13 -0.51 2.87 -15.62
N GLY A 14 0.73 2.52 -15.23
CA GLY A 14 1.70 1.93 -16.15
C GLY A 14 1.26 0.53 -16.59
N LYS A 15 1.21 0.26 -17.90
CA LYS A 15 0.94 -1.11 -18.41
C LYS A 15 1.94 -2.14 -17.85
N VAL A 16 3.17 -1.71 -17.60
CA VAL A 16 4.23 -2.53 -17.01
C VAL A 16 3.97 -2.78 -15.53
N ASP A 17 3.62 -1.74 -14.76
CA ASP A 17 3.26 -1.89 -13.35
C ASP A 17 2.06 -2.84 -13.17
N GLN A 18 1.00 -2.70 -13.98
CA GLN A 18 -0.15 -3.60 -13.93
C GLN A 18 0.25 -5.05 -14.23
N TYR A 19 1.08 -5.27 -15.25
CA TYR A 19 1.58 -6.60 -15.56
C TYR A 19 2.41 -7.21 -14.42
N ILE A 20 3.22 -6.40 -13.74
CA ILE A 20 4.00 -6.84 -12.56
C ILE A 20 3.06 -7.20 -11.41
N MET A 21 2.01 -6.42 -11.18
CA MET A 21 1.01 -6.72 -10.14
C MET A 21 0.29 -8.04 -10.42
N ASP A 22 -0.19 -8.21 -11.65
CA ASP A 22 -0.90 -9.43 -12.07
C ASP A 22 0.02 -10.65 -11.92
N LYS A 23 1.31 -10.51 -12.29
CA LYS A 23 2.31 -11.57 -12.11
C LYS A 23 2.62 -11.84 -10.64
N ALA A 24 2.64 -10.83 -9.78
CA ALA A 24 2.80 -11.04 -8.35
C ALA A 24 1.62 -11.86 -7.80
N ILE A 25 0.39 -11.49 -8.15
CA ILE A 25 -0.84 -12.20 -7.74
C ILE A 25 -0.85 -13.65 -8.26
N GLU A 26 -0.34 -13.90 -9.47
CA GLU A 26 -0.20 -15.27 -10.00
C GLU A 26 0.91 -16.07 -9.31
N SER A 27 1.99 -15.42 -8.86
CA SER A 27 3.19 -16.10 -8.34
C SER A 27 3.12 -16.38 -6.84
N PHE A 28 2.36 -15.58 -6.11
CA PHE A 28 2.13 -15.78 -4.69
C PHE A 28 0.66 -16.16 -4.51
N ASP A 29 0.38 -17.28 -3.85
CA ASP A 29 -0.98 -17.73 -3.54
C ASP A 29 -1.78 -16.56 -2.97
N GLY A 30 -2.68 -15.97 -3.77
CA GLY A 30 -3.11 -14.56 -3.67
C GLY A 30 -3.49 -14.02 -2.28
N ASP A 31 -3.80 -14.90 -1.34
CA ASP A 31 -3.98 -14.62 0.08
C ASP A 31 -2.75 -13.95 0.73
N ASN A 32 -1.54 -14.23 0.26
CA ASN A 32 -0.29 -13.65 0.78
C ASN A 32 0.08 -12.28 0.18
N ILE A 33 -0.78 -11.68 -0.63
CA ILE A 33 -0.56 -10.34 -1.19
C ILE A 33 -1.55 -9.35 -0.60
N PHE A 34 -1.07 -8.16 -0.24
CA PHE A 34 -1.93 -7.07 0.19
C PHE A 34 -2.83 -6.61 -0.96
N ASN A 35 -4.11 -6.44 -0.67
CA ASN A 35 -5.09 -5.86 -1.59
C ASN A 35 -4.86 -4.36 -1.76
N THR A 36 -4.36 -3.71 -0.71
CA THR A 36 -3.95 -2.32 -0.75
C THR A 36 -2.60 -2.16 -1.42
N VAL A 37 -2.50 -1.13 -2.26
CA VAL A 37 -1.31 -0.81 -3.03
C VAL A 37 -0.90 0.61 -2.72
N VAL A 38 0.40 0.86 -2.59
CA VAL A 38 0.94 2.21 -2.34
C VAL A 38 1.38 2.83 -3.66
N PRO A 39 0.59 3.74 -4.28
CA PRO A 39 1.02 4.44 -5.47
C PRO A 39 2.14 5.43 -5.18
N GLN A 40 2.89 5.83 -6.22
CA GLN A 40 3.76 6.99 -6.10
C GLN A 40 2.91 8.25 -5.91
N MET A 41 3.16 8.96 -4.81
CA MET A 41 2.44 10.18 -4.45
C MET A 41 3.43 11.35 -4.32
N GLU A 42 3.36 12.33 -5.20
CA GLU A 42 4.22 13.53 -5.11
C GLU A 42 4.04 14.28 -3.78
N ARG A 43 2.86 14.19 -3.17
CA ARG A 43 2.62 14.80 -1.85
C ARG A 43 3.42 14.10 -0.74
N LEU A 44 3.63 12.78 -0.81
CA LEU A 44 4.39 12.03 0.20
C LEU A 44 5.82 12.55 0.31
N LYS A 45 6.47 12.84 -0.82
CA LYS A 45 7.83 13.42 -0.87
C LYS A 45 7.95 14.75 -0.13
N ARG A 46 6.86 15.52 -0.02
CA ARG A 46 6.86 16.80 0.72
C ARG A 46 6.86 16.58 2.24
N PHE A 47 6.39 15.42 2.71
CA PHE A 47 6.41 15.10 4.14
C PHE A 47 7.83 14.88 4.66
N ASP A 48 8.76 14.41 3.80
CA ASP A 48 10.18 14.27 4.14
C ASP A 48 10.85 15.61 4.46
N VAL A 49 10.35 16.71 3.85
CA VAL A 49 10.93 18.06 4.00
C VAL A 49 10.16 18.89 5.03
N ASN A 50 8.83 18.88 4.96
CA ASN A 50 7.98 19.79 5.72
C ASN A 50 7.35 19.14 6.97
N GLY A 51 7.57 17.85 7.17
CA GLY A 51 6.85 17.03 8.14
C GLY A 51 5.49 16.58 7.63
N ILE A 52 4.92 15.58 8.30
CA ILE A 52 3.57 15.08 8.01
C ILE A 52 2.56 16.15 8.44
N THR A 53 1.77 16.64 7.49
CA THR A 53 0.71 17.62 7.74
C THR A 53 -0.65 17.05 7.33
N ASN A 54 -1.73 17.64 7.84
CA ASN A 54 -3.11 17.31 7.46
C ASN A 54 -3.88 18.60 7.12
N LYS A 55 -3.29 19.44 6.26
CA LYS A 55 -3.79 20.80 6.00
C LYS A 55 -4.64 20.87 4.75
N ASP A 56 -4.37 20.02 3.76
CA ASP A 56 -5.09 20.04 2.49
C ASP A 56 -5.58 18.65 2.02
N LEU A 57 -6.37 18.64 0.95
CA LEU A 57 -6.96 17.41 0.41
C LEU A 57 -5.92 16.40 -0.07
N HIS A 58 -4.74 16.84 -0.51
CA HIS A 58 -3.70 15.91 -0.95
C HIS A 58 -3.01 15.27 0.25
N ASP A 59 -2.79 16.03 1.33
CA ASP A 59 -2.31 15.48 2.60
C ASP A 59 -3.26 14.39 3.09
N LYS A 60 -4.57 14.70 3.12
CA LYS A 60 -5.62 13.76 3.50
C LYS A 60 -5.59 12.49 2.64
N LYS A 61 -5.44 12.63 1.32
CA LYS A 61 -5.34 11.47 0.42
C LYS A 61 -4.16 10.55 0.74
N VAL A 62 -2.99 11.12 1.06
CA VAL A 62 -1.82 10.32 1.47
C VAL A 62 -2.12 9.60 2.78
N ILE A 63 -2.59 10.34 3.79
CA ILE A 63 -2.89 9.77 5.11
C ILE A 63 -3.92 8.65 4.98
N THR A 64 -5.05 8.89 4.30
CA THR A 64 -6.09 7.88 4.08
C THR A 64 -5.53 6.63 3.41
N LYS A 65 -4.66 6.77 2.40
CA LYS A 65 -4.07 5.61 1.73
C LYS A 65 -3.20 4.78 2.67
N TYR A 66 -2.40 5.40 3.51
CA TYR A 66 -1.61 4.69 4.51
C TYR A 66 -2.48 4.14 5.64
N THR A 67 -3.58 4.79 5.99
CA THR A 67 -4.56 4.24 6.94
C THR A 67 -5.21 2.96 6.41
N GLU A 68 -5.55 2.90 5.12
CA GLU A 68 -6.07 1.68 4.48
C GLU A 68 -5.06 0.52 4.57
N VAL A 69 -3.78 0.80 4.28
CA VAL A 69 -2.70 -0.21 4.38
C VAL A 69 -2.52 -0.71 5.81
N VAL A 70 -2.52 0.20 6.78
CA VAL A 70 -2.39 -0.17 8.21
C VAL A 70 -3.60 -0.96 8.68
N GLN A 71 -4.80 -0.63 8.23
CA GLN A 71 -5.99 -1.41 8.58
C GLN A 71 -5.88 -2.84 8.06
N GLU A 72 -5.53 -3.03 6.80
CA GLU A 72 -5.31 -4.37 6.24
C GLU A 72 -4.19 -5.13 6.97
N PHE A 73 -3.11 -4.43 7.35
CA PHE A 73 -2.03 -5.02 8.12
C PHE A 73 -2.50 -5.55 9.49
N ILE A 74 -3.30 -4.76 10.20
CA ILE A 74 -3.86 -5.14 11.50
C ILE A 74 -4.82 -6.33 11.33
N ASP A 75 -5.69 -6.28 10.32
CA ASP A 75 -6.65 -7.36 10.05
C ASP A 75 -5.93 -8.69 9.78
N ARG A 76 -4.84 -8.66 9.00
CA ARG A 76 -3.99 -9.82 8.73
C ARG A 76 -3.26 -10.32 9.98
N LEU A 77 -2.74 -9.41 10.80
CA LEU A 77 -2.05 -9.77 12.04
C LEU A 77 -3.01 -10.44 13.03
N ILE A 78 -4.22 -9.92 13.18
CA ILE A 78 -5.25 -10.53 14.03
C ILE A 78 -5.66 -11.90 13.49
N ALA A 79 -5.83 -12.05 12.17
CA ALA A 79 -6.15 -13.33 11.56
C ALA A 79 -5.06 -14.39 11.83
N MET A 80 -3.78 -13.98 11.82
CA MET A 80 -2.64 -14.85 12.08
C MET A 80 -2.47 -15.19 13.57
N GLU A 81 -2.75 -14.27 14.49
CA GLU A 81 -2.70 -14.51 15.94
C GLU A 81 -3.92 -15.29 16.46
N GLY A 82 -5.03 -15.28 15.72
CA GLY A 82 -6.26 -16.02 16.02
C GLY A 82 -6.27 -17.48 15.55
N GLU A 83 -5.25 -17.89 14.79
CA GLU A 83 -4.91 -19.29 14.46
C GLU A 83 -3.96 -19.90 15.49
#